data_AF-A0A812W7Z1-F1
#
_entry.id   AF-A0A812W7Z1-F1
#
_cell.length_a   1.000
_cell.length_b   1.000
_cell.length_c   1.000
_cell.angle_alpha   90.00
_cell.angle_beta   90.00
_cell.angle_gamma   90.00
#
_symmetry.space_group_name_H-M   'P 1'
#
loop_
_entity.id
_entity.type
_entity.pdbx_description
1 polymer ?
#
loop_
_entity_poly.entity_id
_entity_poly.type
_entity_poly.pdbx_seq_one_letter_code
_entity_poly.pdbx_strand_id
1 'polypeptide(L)'
;MAEPSTAAKLTAEFVGTFLLIFTVGCNVLGGSATWAGVSIAFVLMVAIYALGGISGANFNPAVSVTLGISKAMGGPGLDWKTVGLYAGVQSAAGIAAAICYTLLFGKSFNLAPAKGFSWYHAGLCEMLYTFMLTFVVMNVAAAKKNVSEKNQYYGMAIAFTVLAGAYGAGAVSGGCFNPAVALGIDVSSAGVGFGWCVPYILFELLGSAMAAALFKVVRPEDFGGEKSQATELVSEFLGTYMLVLTVGLNVLGSSKAAAFSIAASLTSMIYALGDVSGAHFNPAVTMAIFASGRCPELTPAKAGTYAGVQIAGGIAAALTYAFIYQGRTFGLGPVGTSTWAAVSVAEIVFTFVLAYVVLSVAVSERTKASHLFGLVIGSCVTVGGFAIGGISGGSLNPAVSFGIAAANVLNGGLFFKALIYTVLELVGGVAAAGIFKFTHEAQDAEAIGLQVWLER
;
A
#
# COMPACT_ATOMS: atom_id res chain seq x y z
N MET A 1 5.82 -32.58 3.34
CA MET A 1 5.66 -32.65 1.88
C MET A 1 7.03 -32.45 1.25
N ALA A 2 7.34 -33.12 0.14
CA ALA A 2 8.61 -32.93 -0.57
C ALA A 2 8.69 -31.51 -1.13
N GLU A 3 9.90 -30.94 -1.21
CA GLU A 3 10.10 -29.64 -1.85
C GLU A 3 9.74 -29.72 -3.35
N PRO A 4 9.08 -28.69 -3.90
CA PRO A 4 8.84 -28.61 -5.34
C PRO A 4 10.13 -28.62 -6.15
N SER A 5 10.14 -29.37 -7.25
CA SER A 5 11.28 -29.41 -8.18
C SER A 5 11.52 -28.05 -8.84
N THR A 6 12.75 -27.81 -9.31
CA THR A 6 13.06 -26.59 -10.08
C THR A 6 12.14 -26.41 -11.28
N ALA A 7 11.82 -27.49 -12.00
CA ALA A 7 10.88 -27.43 -13.13
C ALA A 7 9.48 -26.96 -12.68
N ALA A 8 8.95 -27.49 -11.57
CA ALA A 8 7.66 -27.05 -11.04
C ALA A 8 7.67 -25.57 -10.64
N LYS A 9 8.75 -25.11 -10.00
CA LYS A 9 8.94 -23.70 -9.62
C LYS A 9 8.95 -22.78 -10.84
N LEU A 10 9.72 -23.12 -11.87
CA LEU A 10 9.81 -22.31 -13.10
C LEU A 10 8.51 -22.30 -13.88
N THR A 11 7.79 -23.44 -13.95
CA THR A 11 6.46 -23.49 -14.58
C THR A 11 5.46 -22.62 -13.83
N ALA A 12 5.47 -22.65 -12.49
CA ALA A 12 4.61 -21.79 -11.68
C ALA A 12 4.91 -20.30 -11.93
N GLU A 13 6.19 -19.89 -11.93
CA GLU A 13 6.60 -18.52 -12.26
C GLU A 13 6.17 -18.12 -13.68
N PHE A 14 6.30 -19.02 -14.66
CA PHE A 14 5.83 -18.77 -16.02
C PHE A 14 4.32 -18.51 -16.06
N VAL A 15 3.53 -19.42 -15.47
CA VAL A 15 2.05 -19.35 -15.52
C VAL A 15 1.55 -18.09 -14.83
N GLY A 16 2.02 -17.79 -13.62
CA GLY A 16 1.56 -16.60 -12.90
C GLY A 16 1.95 -15.30 -13.60
N THR A 17 3.18 -15.21 -14.13
CA THR A 17 3.64 -14.03 -14.88
C THR A 17 2.87 -13.86 -16.18
N PHE A 18 2.61 -14.96 -16.90
CA PHE A 18 1.81 -14.95 -18.12
C PHE A 18 0.40 -14.42 -17.85
N LEU A 19 -0.29 -14.97 -16.83
CA LEU A 19 -1.66 -14.57 -16.48
C LEU A 19 -1.74 -13.09 -16.09
N LEU A 20 -0.76 -12.61 -15.32
CA LEU A 20 -0.65 -11.20 -14.96
C LEU A 20 -0.53 -10.31 -16.19
N ILE A 21 0.47 -10.55 -17.04
CA ILE A 21 0.79 -9.67 -18.18
C ILE A 21 -0.26 -9.77 -19.27
N PHE A 22 -0.85 -10.94 -19.47
CA PHE A 22 -1.96 -11.13 -20.40
C PHE A 22 -3.17 -10.30 -19.95
N THR A 23 -3.48 -10.31 -18.66
CA THR A 23 -4.53 -9.48 -18.08
C THR A 23 -4.22 -7.99 -18.22
N VAL A 24 -2.97 -7.55 -18.04
CA VAL A 24 -2.56 -6.16 -18.29
C VAL A 24 -2.93 -5.74 -19.72
N GLY A 25 -2.48 -6.51 -20.73
CA GLY A 25 -2.77 -6.18 -22.12
C GLY A 25 -4.25 -6.19 -22.48
N CYS A 26 -5.00 -7.17 -21.96
CA CYS A 26 -6.45 -7.22 -22.13
C CYS A 26 -7.17 -6.00 -21.56
N ASN A 27 -6.73 -5.47 -20.41
CA ASN A 27 -7.36 -4.28 -19.82
C ASN A 27 -6.98 -2.99 -20.54
N VAL A 28 -5.72 -2.85 -20.95
CA VAL A 28 -5.26 -1.67 -21.69
C VAL A 28 -5.96 -1.59 -23.05
N LEU A 29 -6.02 -2.71 -23.79
CA LEU A 29 -6.64 -2.75 -25.12
C LEU A 29 -8.17 -2.85 -25.08
N GLY A 30 -8.74 -3.42 -24.02
CA GLY A 30 -10.18 -3.51 -23.78
C GLY A 30 -10.81 -2.20 -23.28
N GLY A 31 -10.03 -1.26 -22.75
CA GLY A 31 -10.46 0.12 -22.46
C GLY A 31 -11.30 0.32 -21.20
N SER A 32 -11.33 -0.61 -20.25
CA SER A 32 -12.11 -0.47 -19.00
C SER A 32 -11.33 0.30 -17.93
N ALA A 33 -11.36 1.64 -17.99
CA ALA A 33 -10.63 2.50 -17.06
C ALA A 33 -11.01 2.29 -15.58
N THR A 34 -12.26 1.91 -15.28
CA THR A 34 -12.71 1.69 -13.90
C THR A 34 -12.22 0.37 -13.32
N TRP A 35 -12.18 -0.70 -14.11
CA TRP A 35 -11.89 -2.06 -13.60
C TRP A 35 -10.50 -2.58 -13.93
N ALA A 36 -9.73 -1.87 -14.77
CA ALA A 36 -8.40 -2.30 -15.19
C ALA A 36 -7.46 -2.61 -14.03
N GLY A 37 -7.27 -1.66 -13.10
CA GLY A 37 -6.42 -1.89 -11.93
C GLY A 37 -6.95 -2.99 -11.00
N VAL A 38 -8.28 -3.09 -10.84
CA VAL A 38 -8.92 -4.17 -10.07
C VAL A 38 -8.59 -5.54 -10.65
N SER A 39 -8.85 -5.76 -11.94
CA SER A 39 -8.65 -7.08 -12.55
C SER A 39 -7.18 -7.49 -12.57
N ILE A 40 -6.25 -6.55 -12.81
CA ILE A 40 -4.79 -6.79 -12.76
C ILE A 40 -4.35 -7.19 -11.34
N ALA A 41 -4.81 -6.48 -10.31
CA ALA A 41 -4.50 -6.82 -8.93
C ALA A 41 -5.08 -8.18 -8.54
N PHE A 42 -6.33 -8.47 -8.92
CA PHE A 42 -7.00 -9.71 -8.55
C PHE A 42 -6.42 -10.94 -9.27
N VAL A 43 -6.01 -10.84 -10.55
CA VAL A 43 -5.31 -11.96 -11.19
C VAL A 43 -3.98 -12.25 -10.51
N LEU A 44 -3.26 -11.22 -10.07
CA LEU A 44 -2.03 -11.38 -9.28
C LEU A 44 -2.35 -12.09 -7.95
N MET A 45 -3.37 -11.64 -7.23
CA MET A 45 -3.80 -12.26 -5.97
C MET A 45 -4.14 -13.75 -6.16
N VAL A 46 -4.95 -14.06 -7.17
CA VAL A 46 -5.35 -15.45 -7.49
C VAL A 46 -4.13 -16.30 -7.82
N ALA A 47 -3.22 -15.80 -8.66
CA ALA A 47 -2.00 -16.53 -9.00
C ALA A 47 -1.10 -16.75 -7.77
N ILE A 48 -0.99 -15.76 -6.88
CA ILE A 48 -0.19 -15.87 -5.65
C ILE A 48 -0.74 -16.97 -4.74
N TYR A 49 -2.05 -17.01 -4.50
CA TYR A 49 -2.64 -18.07 -3.68
C TYR A 49 -2.58 -19.45 -4.34
N ALA A 50 -2.72 -19.51 -5.67
CA ALA A 50 -2.69 -20.77 -6.41
C ALA A 50 -1.28 -21.39 -6.48
N LEU A 51 -0.23 -20.57 -6.62
CA LEU A 51 1.11 -21.02 -6.99
C LEU A 51 2.20 -20.66 -5.98
N GLY A 52 1.90 -19.84 -4.96
CA GLY A 52 2.86 -19.41 -3.95
C GLY A 52 3.50 -20.55 -3.18
N GLY A 53 2.73 -21.61 -2.87
CA GLY A 53 3.25 -22.82 -2.24
C GLY A 53 4.20 -23.65 -3.13
N ILE A 54 4.29 -23.32 -4.43
CA ILE A 54 5.16 -24.01 -5.38
C ILE A 54 6.47 -23.23 -5.59
N SER A 55 6.38 -21.97 -6.03
CA SER A 55 7.55 -21.16 -6.40
C SER A 55 7.89 -20.01 -5.46
N GLY A 56 6.99 -19.64 -4.54
CA GLY A 56 6.99 -18.35 -3.84
C GLY A 56 6.19 -17.27 -4.57
N ALA A 57 5.74 -17.52 -5.81
CA ALA A 57 4.90 -16.63 -6.61
C ALA A 57 5.48 -15.21 -6.78
N ASN A 58 6.73 -15.10 -7.24
CA ASN A 58 7.37 -13.79 -7.43
C ASN A 58 6.73 -13.03 -8.59
N PHE A 59 6.54 -13.71 -9.74
CA PHE A 59 5.95 -13.22 -10.99
C PHE A 59 6.51 -11.90 -11.54
N ASN A 60 7.67 -11.49 -11.02
CA ASN A 60 8.24 -10.18 -11.21
C ASN A 60 9.76 -10.25 -10.95
N PRO A 61 10.60 -9.87 -11.93
CA PRO A 61 12.04 -9.87 -11.74
C PRO A 61 12.50 -8.93 -10.62
N ALA A 62 11.84 -7.79 -10.40
CA ALA A 62 12.17 -6.87 -9.31
C ALA A 62 11.91 -7.48 -7.92
N VAL A 63 10.82 -8.25 -7.76
CA VAL A 63 10.55 -9.03 -6.53
C VAL A 63 11.66 -10.07 -6.30
N SER A 64 12.03 -10.79 -7.36
CA SER A 64 13.10 -11.80 -7.29
C SER A 64 14.45 -11.16 -6.91
N VAL A 65 14.78 -10.01 -7.48
CA VAL A 65 15.99 -9.25 -7.17
C VAL A 65 15.97 -8.73 -5.72
N THR A 66 14.83 -8.22 -5.22
CA THR A 66 14.71 -7.76 -3.83
C THR A 66 15.03 -8.88 -2.84
N LEU A 67 14.51 -10.09 -3.09
CA LEU A 67 14.82 -11.29 -2.31
C LEU A 67 16.30 -11.67 -2.41
N GLY A 68 16.92 -11.53 -3.58
CA GLY A 68 18.36 -11.72 -3.77
C GLY A 68 19.22 -10.76 -2.95
N ILE A 69 18.89 -9.46 -2.98
CA ILE A 69 19.58 -8.41 -2.22
C ILE A 69 19.42 -8.65 -0.72
N SER A 70 18.20 -8.94 -0.25
CA SER A 70 17.93 -9.25 1.16
C SER A 70 18.78 -10.41 1.67
N LYS A 71 18.84 -11.52 0.92
CA LYS A 71 19.69 -12.66 1.26
C LYS A 71 21.17 -12.31 1.28
N ALA A 72 21.64 -11.52 0.32
CA ALA A 72 23.04 -11.05 0.27
C ALA A 72 23.40 -10.16 1.48
N MET A 73 22.42 -9.47 2.07
CA MET A 73 22.59 -8.68 3.30
C MET A 73 22.49 -9.51 4.60
N GLY A 74 22.28 -10.83 4.51
CA GLY A 74 22.15 -11.75 5.65
C GLY A 74 20.72 -12.04 6.10
N GLY A 75 19.71 -11.58 5.35
CA GLY A 75 18.29 -11.78 5.65
C GLY A 75 17.64 -12.96 4.92
N PRO A 76 16.30 -13.07 4.99
CA PRO A 76 15.54 -14.03 4.20
C PRO A 76 15.57 -13.68 2.71
N GLY A 77 15.51 -14.68 1.83
CA GLY A 77 15.42 -14.44 0.39
C GLY A 77 15.90 -15.62 -0.48
N LEU A 78 16.25 -15.30 -1.73
CA LEU A 78 16.62 -16.26 -2.77
C LEU A 78 18.11 -16.17 -3.11
N ASP A 79 18.73 -17.29 -3.49
CA ASP A 79 20.07 -17.25 -4.06
C ASP A 79 20.04 -16.68 -5.49
N TRP A 80 21.14 -16.04 -5.90
CA TRP A 80 21.24 -15.36 -7.20
C TRP A 80 21.05 -16.30 -8.41
N LYS A 81 21.30 -17.60 -8.27
CA LYS A 81 21.02 -18.56 -9.35
C LYS A 81 19.50 -18.71 -9.53
N THR A 82 18.75 -18.90 -8.45
CA THR A 82 17.28 -18.90 -8.51
C THR A 82 16.74 -17.57 -9.02
N VAL A 83 17.29 -16.43 -8.58
CA VAL A 83 16.89 -15.10 -9.08
C VAL A 83 17.05 -15.00 -10.60
N GLY A 84 18.20 -15.41 -11.14
CA GLY A 84 18.46 -15.39 -12.59
C GLY A 84 17.50 -16.31 -13.36
N LEU A 85 17.23 -17.51 -12.85
CA LEU A 85 16.28 -18.45 -13.46
C LEU A 85 14.85 -17.89 -13.46
N TYR A 86 14.41 -17.30 -12.35
CA TYR A 86 13.09 -16.69 -12.23
C TYR A 86 12.95 -15.49 -13.16
N ALA A 87 13.93 -14.58 -13.17
CA ALA A 87 13.90 -13.42 -14.06
C ALA A 87 13.83 -13.83 -15.55
N GLY A 88 14.57 -14.86 -15.94
CA GLY A 88 14.54 -15.41 -17.30
C GLY A 88 13.17 -15.98 -17.68
N VAL A 89 12.57 -16.83 -16.82
CA VAL A 89 11.27 -17.45 -17.12
C VAL A 89 10.11 -16.45 -17.07
N GLN A 90 10.16 -15.48 -16.14
CA GLN A 90 9.19 -14.39 -16.04
C GLN A 90 9.23 -13.50 -17.30
N SER A 91 10.43 -13.19 -17.80
CA SER A 91 10.60 -12.43 -19.05
C SER A 91 10.03 -13.17 -20.26
N ALA A 92 10.29 -14.49 -20.37
CA ALA A 92 9.73 -15.32 -21.43
C ALA A 92 8.19 -15.37 -21.36
N ALA A 93 7.63 -15.49 -20.15
CA ALA A 93 6.19 -15.45 -19.93
C ALA A 93 5.58 -14.10 -20.33
N GLY A 94 6.25 -12.99 -20.03
CA GLY A 94 5.80 -11.66 -20.43
C GLY A 94 5.75 -11.45 -21.93
N ILE A 95 6.77 -11.91 -22.65
CA ILE A 95 6.77 -11.88 -24.12
C ILE A 95 5.64 -12.76 -24.68
N ALA A 96 5.48 -13.98 -24.16
CA ALA A 96 4.41 -14.87 -24.60
C ALA A 96 3.02 -14.27 -24.37
N ALA A 97 2.77 -13.72 -23.18
CA ALA A 97 1.52 -13.03 -22.86
C ALA A 97 1.27 -11.83 -23.78
N ALA A 98 2.33 -11.09 -24.12
CA ALA A 98 2.23 -9.93 -24.98
C ALA A 98 1.89 -10.26 -26.43
N ILE A 99 2.47 -11.33 -26.95
CA ILE A 99 2.06 -11.92 -28.24
C ILE A 99 0.60 -12.34 -28.18
N CYS A 100 0.17 -13.03 -27.11
CA CYS A 100 -1.20 -13.51 -26.97
C CYS A 100 -2.24 -12.38 -26.96
N TYR A 101 -2.06 -11.31 -26.18
CA TYR A 101 -3.03 -10.21 -26.21
C TYR A 101 -2.97 -9.46 -27.55
N THR A 102 -1.79 -9.37 -28.19
CA THR A 102 -1.67 -8.69 -29.49
C THR A 102 -2.43 -9.45 -30.57
N LEU A 103 -2.33 -10.80 -30.56
CA LEU A 103 -3.12 -11.66 -31.44
C LEU A 103 -4.62 -11.57 -31.14
N LEU A 104 -5.01 -11.49 -29.86
CA LEU A 104 -6.41 -11.40 -29.45
C LEU A 104 -7.08 -10.11 -29.93
N PHE A 105 -6.38 -8.97 -29.87
CA PHE A 105 -6.95 -7.65 -30.18
C PHE A 105 -6.54 -7.11 -31.56
N GLY A 106 -5.57 -7.73 -32.24
CA GLY A 106 -4.98 -7.22 -33.47
C GLY A 106 -4.26 -5.88 -33.32
N LYS A 107 -3.88 -5.50 -32.09
CA LYS A 107 -3.29 -4.20 -31.73
C LYS A 107 -2.26 -4.38 -30.62
N SER A 108 -1.27 -3.49 -30.58
CA SER A 108 -0.35 -3.32 -29.46
C SER A 108 -0.33 -1.86 -28.99
N PHE A 109 0.30 -1.61 -27.86
CA PHE A 109 0.46 -0.27 -27.28
C PHE A 109 1.91 -0.11 -26.83
N ASN A 110 2.47 1.09 -27.03
CA ASN A 110 3.87 1.35 -26.73
C ASN A 110 4.06 1.79 -25.27
N LEU A 111 5.24 1.53 -24.72
CA LEU A 111 5.65 1.96 -23.40
C LEU A 111 6.26 3.37 -23.47
N ALA A 112 5.67 4.32 -22.74
CA ALA A 112 6.18 5.68 -22.60
C ALA A 112 5.50 6.40 -21.43
N PRO A 113 6.12 7.48 -20.89
CA PRO A 113 5.43 8.41 -20.01
C PRO A 113 4.12 8.90 -20.61
N ALA A 114 3.10 9.04 -19.79
CA ALA A 114 1.83 9.58 -20.22
C ALA A 114 2.00 11.01 -20.77
N LYS A 115 1.11 11.42 -21.67
CA LYS A 115 1.18 12.72 -22.33
C LYS A 115 1.27 13.85 -21.30
N GLY A 116 2.30 14.69 -21.44
CA GLY A 116 2.57 15.81 -20.54
C GLY A 116 3.57 15.51 -19.43
N PHE A 117 3.93 14.24 -19.21
CA PHE A 117 4.95 13.83 -18.27
C PHE A 117 6.27 13.48 -18.95
N SER A 118 7.36 13.66 -18.20
CA SER A 118 8.71 13.28 -18.63
C SER A 118 9.15 11.96 -18.00
N TRP A 119 10.31 11.47 -18.44
CA TRP A 119 10.95 10.27 -17.93
C TRP A 119 11.20 10.25 -16.43
N TYR A 120 11.53 11.39 -15.81
CA TYR A 120 11.77 11.41 -14.36
C TYR A 120 10.48 11.38 -13.55
N HIS A 121 9.37 11.93 -14.07
CA HIS A 121 8.06 11.79 -13.41
C HIS A 121 7.59 10.33 -13.47
N ALA A 122 7.65 9.71 -14.66
CA ALA A 122 7.30 8.31 -14.85
C ALA A 122 8.23 7.37 -14.06
N GLY A 123 9.54 7.61 -14.12
CA GLY A 123 10.54 6.83 -13.40
C GLY A 123 10.39 6.89 -11.89
N LEU A 124 10.05 8.05 -11.33
CA LEU A 124 9.76 8.18 -9.90
C LEU A 124 8.52 7.39 -9.49
N CYS A 125 7.47 7.38 -10.30
CA CYS A 125 6.29 6.55 -10.10
C CYS A 125 6.64 5.04 -10.13
N GLU A 126 7.35 4.59 -11.15
CA GLU A 126 7.78 3.19 -11.30
C GLU A 126 8.67 2.75 -10.13
N MET A 127 9.62 3.59 -9.73
CA MET A 127 10.50 3.33 -8.60
C MET A 127 9.72 3.21 -7.29
N LEU A 128 8.83 4.15 -6.96
CA LEU A 128 8.13 4.19 -5.68
C LEU A 128 7.08 3.08 -5.52
N TYR A 129 6.36 2.74 -6.59
CA TYR A 129 5.37 1.65 -6.52
C TYR A 129 6.00 0.26 -6.68
N THR A 130 7.14 0.14 -7.37
CA THR A 130 7.94 -1.11 -7.30
C THR A 130 8.56 -1.28 -5.92
N PHE A 131 9.06 -0.19 -5.32
CA PHE A 131 9.47 -0.17 -3.92
C PHE A 131 8.34 -0.68 -3.03
N MET A 132 7.14 -0.10 -3.12
CA MET A 132 6.00 -0.51 -2.30
C MET A 132 5.64 -1.99 -2.50
N LEU A 133 5.52 -2.45 -3.75
CA LEU A 133 5.22 -3.84 -4.10
C LEU A 133 6.24 -4.80 -3.47
N THR A 134 7.51 -4.58 -3.74
CA THR A 134 8.58 -5.47 -3.29
C THR A 134 8.80 -5.38 -1.77
N PHE A 135 8.65 -4.20 -1.18
CA PHE A 135 8.69 -3.99 0.27
C PHE A 135 7.57 -4.74 0.98
N VAL A 136 6.35 -4.68 0.45
CA VAL A 136 5.21 -5.45 0.99
C VAL A 136 5.46 -6.95 0.84
N VAL A 137 5.97 -7.44 -0.30
CA VAL A 137 6.36 -8.86 -0.45
C VAL A 137 7.35 -9.28 0.64
N MET A 138 8.41 -8.49 0.86
CA MET A 138 9.41 -8.81 1.88
C MET A 138 8.79 -8.90 3.27
N ASN A 139 7.92 -7.96 3.62
CA ASN A 139 7.29 -7.93 4.94
C ASN A 139 6.25 -9.03 5.15
N VAL A 140 5.38 -9.29 4.18
CA VAL A 140 4.22 -10.20 4.37
C VAL A 140 4.51 -11.65 4.02
N ALA A 141 5.51 -11.92 3.18
CA ALA A 141 5.81 -13.26 2.67
C ALA A 141 7.22 -13.75 3.03
N ALA A 142 8.23 -12.87 3.05
CA ALA A 142 9.62 -13.27 3.27
C ALA A 142 10.10 -13.17 4.73
N ALA A 143 9.55 -12.23 5.51
CA ALA A 143 9.93 -12.02 6.91
C ALA A 143 9.84 -13.32 7.72
N LYS A 144 10.84 -13.62 8.57
CA LYS A 144 10.96 -14.94 9.21
C LYS A 144 9.73 -15.29 10.03
N LYS A 145 9.17 -14.31 10.74
CA LYS A 145 7.93 -14.45 11.51
C LYS A 145 6.75 -14.91 10.66
N ASN A 146 6.60 -14.34 9.47
CA ASN A 146 5.47 -14.64 8.58
C ASN A 146 5.62 -16.00 7.88
N VAL A 147 6.86 -16.47 7.68
CA VAL A 147 7.13 -17.85 7.25
C VAL A 147 6.72 -18.86 8.33
N SER A 148 6.92 -18.53 9.62
CA SER A 148 6.52 -19.41 10.73
C SER A 148 5.02 -19.37 11.06
N GLU A 149 4.40 -18.19 11.07
CA GLU A 149 3.01 -17.99 11.52
C GLU A 149 1.98 -18.19 10.38
N LYS A 150 2.43 -18.29 9.13
CA LYS A 150 1.59 -18.51 7.92
C LYS A 150 0.36 -17.61 7.89
N ASN A 151 0.57 -16.31 7.80
CA ASN A 151 -0.54 -15.39 7.62
C ASN A 151 -1.34 -15.72 6.34
N GLN A 152 -2.62 -15.36 6.32
CA GLN A 152 -3.49 -15.59 5.15
C GLN A 152 -3.63 -14.36 4.26
N TYR A 153 -3.12 -13.20 4.67
CA TYR A 153 -3.34 -11.94 3.96
C TYR A 153 -2.26 -11.61 2.92
N TYR A 154 -1.14 -12.36 2.86
CA TYR A 154 0.01 -12.03 2.01
C TYR A 154 -0.35 -11.75 0.55
N GLY A 155 -1.13 -12.64 -0.09
CA GLY A 155 -1.51 -12.49 -1.49
C GLY A 155 -2.36 -11.24 -1.75
N MET A 156 -3.29 -10.94 -0.83
CA MET A 156 -4.10 -9.72 -0.88
C MET A 156 -3.26 -8.46 -0.66
N ALA A 157 -2.38 -8.45 0.35
CA ALA A 157 -1.50 -7.32 0.63
C ALA A 157 -0.62 -6.98 -0.57
N ILE A 158 0.00 -8.00 -1.19
CA ILE A 158 0.84 -7.84 -2.39
C ILE A 158 0.01 -7.30 -3.56
N ALA A 159 -1.14 -7.90 -3.86
CA ALA A 159 -2.01 -7.47 -4.95
C ALA A 159 -2.51 -6.03 -4.80
N PHE A 160 -2.81 -5.61 -3.57
CA PHE A 160 -3.32 -4.26 -3.30
C PHE A 160 -2.27 -3.18 -3.53
N THR A 161 -0.97 -3.49 -3.51
CA THR A 161 0.07 -2.54 -3.96
C THR A 161 -0.05 -2.24 -5.46
N VAL A 162 -0.34 -3.26 -6.27
CA VAL A 162 -0.55 -3.10 -7.72
C VAL A 162 -1.83 -2.32 -7.99
N LEU A 163 -2.89 -2.57 -7.21
CA LEU A 163 -4.12 -1.77 -7.29
C LEU A 163 -3.86 -0.28 -6.96
N ALA A 164 -3.09 -0.01 -5.91
CA ALA A 164 -2.69 1.33 -5.54
C ALA A 164 -1.91 2.02 -6.67
N GLY A 165 -0.90 1.34 -7.22
CA GLY A 165 -0.07 1.86 -8.31
C GLY A 165 -0.81 2.06 -9.63
N ALA A 166 -1.67 1.11 -10.01
CA ALA A 166 -2.40 1.17 -11.27
C ALA A 166 -3.29 2.42 -11.38
N TYR A 167 -3.95 2.81 -10.29
CA TYR A 167 -4.81 3.99 -10.25
C TYR A 167 -4.09 5.27 -9.81
N GLY A 168 -3.05 5.17 -8.99
CA GLY A 168 -2.24 6.32 -8.56
C GLY A 168 -1.21 6.72 -9.61
N ALA A 169 -0.20 5.88 -9.80
CA ALA A 169 0.92 6.14 -10.70
C ALA A 169 0.61 5.87 -12.19
N GLY A 170 -0.37 5.02 -12.50
CA GLY A 170 -0.68 4.62 -13.88
C GLY A 170 -1.00 5.78 -14.82
N ALA A 171 -1.63 6.86 -14.32
CA ALA A 171 -1.91 8.07 -15.09
C ALA A 171 -0.64 8.86 -15.51
N VAL A 172 0.51 8.55 -14.91
CA VAL A 172 1.81 9.20 -15.14
C VAL A 172 2.75 8.29 -15.93
N SER A 173 2.94 7.05 -15.46
CA SER A 173 3.95 6.13 -16.00
C SER A 173 3.39 4.99 -16.85
N GLY A 174 2.08 4.73 -16.81
CA GLY A 174 1.48 3.49 -17.32
C GLY A 174 1.49 2.33 -16.32
N GLY A 175 2.24 2.43 -15.23
CA GLY A 175 2.19 1.55 -14.07
C GLY A 175 2.62 0.11 -14.33
N CYS A 176 3.87 -0.10 -14.76
CA CYS A 176 4.41 -1.44 -15.01
C CYS A 176 4.76 -2.18 -13.72
N PHE A 177 5.58 -1.55 -12.87
CA PHE A 177 6.09 -2.03 -11.59
C PHE A 177 6.76 -3.41 -11.65
N ASN A 178 7.16 -3.85 -12.85
CA ASN A 178 7.57 -5.21 -13.15
C ASN A 178 8.38 -5.24 -14.46
N PRO A 179 9.67 -5.60 -14.40
CA PRO A 179 10.53 -5.68 -15.57
C PRO A 179 10.00 -6.60 -16.69
N ALA A 180 9.28 -7.68 -16.33
CA ALA A 180 8.69 -8.57 -17.32
C ALA A 180 7.46 -7.95 -18.02
N VAL A 181 6.69 -7.11 -17.33
CA VAL A 181 5.59 -6.31 -17.93
C VAL A 181 6.18 -5.31 -18.93
N ALA A 182 7.19 -4.54 -18.50
CA ALA A 182 7.84 -3.54 -19.32
C ALA A 182 8.46 -4.16 -20.59
N LEU A 183 9.19 -5.27 -20.45
CA LEU A 183 9.78 -5.99 -21.57
C LEU A 183 8.72 -6.57 -22.51
N GLY A 184 7.65 -7.17 -21.98
CA GLY A 184 6.58 -7.74 -22.80
C GLY A 184 5.90 -6.71 -23.68
N ILE A 185 5.57 -5.54 -23.13
CA ILE A 185 4.96 -4.42 -23.86
C ILE A 185 5.90 -3.90 -24.96
N ASP A 186 7.18 -3.67 -24.64
CA ASP A 186 8.15 -3.10 -25.58
C ASP A 186 8.43 -4.07 -26.75
N VAL A 187 8.46 -5.38 -26.48
CA VAL A 187 8.62 -6.40 -27.54
C VAL A 187 7.39 -6.47 -28.45
N SER A 188 6.15 -6.46 -27.91
CA SER A 188 4.93 -6.54 -28.74
C SER A 188 4.65 -5.26 -29.54
N SER A 189 5.22 -4.13 -29.09
CA SER A 189 5.08 -2.83 -29.73
C SER A 189 6.31 -2.39 -30.51
N ALA A 190 7.26 -3.30 -30.79
CA ALA A 190 8.51 -3.00 -31.50
C ALA A 190 8.32 -2.32 -32.88
N GLY A 191 7.19 -2.57 -33.55
CA GLY A 191 6.83 -1.89 -34.81
C GLY A 191 6.39 -0.42 -34.64
N VAL A 192 6.13 0.02 -33.40
CA VAL A 192 5.75 1.39 -33.01
C VAL A 192 6.93 2.09 -32.33
N GLY A 193 7.66 1.38 -31.47
CA GLY A 193 8.85 1.85 -30.77
C GLY A 193 9.47 0.71 -29.95
N PHE A 194 10.79 0.78 -29.69
CA PHE A 194 11.50 -0.25 -28.94
C PHE A 194 12.61 0.36 -28.09
N GLY A 195 12.97 -0.30 -26.99
CA GLY A 195 14.03 0.09 -26.06
C GLY A 195 13.54 0.89 -24.87
N TRP A 196 12.24 1.19 -24.81
CA TRP A 196 11.62 1.92 -23.71
C TRP A 196 11.54 1.10 -22.42
N CYS A 197 11.60 -0.24 -22.50
CA CYS A 197 11.63 -1.08 -21.30
C CYS A 197 12.88 -0.84 -20.45
N VAL A 198 14.03 -0.48 -21.06
CA VAL A 198 15.30 -0.31 -20.35
C VAL A 198 15.21 0.72 -19.21
N PRO A 199 14.76 1.98 -19.44
CA PRO A 199 14.61 2.94 -18.35
C PRO A 199 13.61 2.48 -17.28
N TYR A 200 12.49 1.85 -17.66
CA TYR A 200 11.52 1.32 -16.69
C TYR A 200 12.16 0.28 -15.76
N ILE A 201 12.84 -0.71 -16.35
CA ILE A 201 13.54 -1.76 -15.62
C ILE A 201 14.56 -1.17 -14.64
N LEU A 202 15.31 -0.14 -15.05
CA LEU A 202 16.27 0.52 -14.15
C LEU A 202 15.57 1.16 -12.94
N PHE A 203 14.48 1.90 -13.15
CA PHE A 203 13.73 2.52 -12.04
C PHE A 203 13.08 1.47 -11.12
N GLU A 204 12.53 0.40 -11.69
CA GLU A 204 11.93 -0.71 -10.93
C GLU A 204 12.99 -1.43 -10.08
N LEU A 205 14.20 -1.66 -10.62
CA LEU A 205 15.31 -2.26 -9.88
C LEU A 205 15.85 -1.34 -8.78
N LEU A 206 15.85 -0.02 -8.98
CA LEU A 206 16.15 0.95 -7.92
C LEU A 206 15.12 0.86 -6.79
N GLY A 207 13.83 0.76 -7.13
CA GLY A 207 12.75 0.53 -6.14
C GLY A 207 12.96 -0.76 -5.35
N SER A 208 13.32 -1.85 -6.03
CA SER A 208 13.69 -3.14 -5.41
C SER A 208 14.86 -3.02 -4.44
N ALA A 209 15.92 -2.29 -4.81
CA ALA A 209 17.07 -2.07 -3.93
C ALA A 209 16.70 -1.24 -2.68
N MET A 210 15.89 -0.19 -2.86
CA MET A 210 15.34 0.61 -1.74
C MET A 210 14.49 -0.24 -0.81
N ALA A 211 13.67 -1.14 -1.36
CA ALA A 211 12.81 -2.02 -0.57
C ALA A 211 13.62 -2.98 0.31
N ALA A 212 14.65 -3.62 -0.26
CA ALA A 212 15.54 -4.49 0.51
C ALA A 212 16.25 -3.73 1.65
N ALA A 213 16.75 -2.52 1.36
CA ALA A 213 17.44 -1.69 2.36
C ALA A 213 16.49 -1.28 3.50
N LEU A 214 15.30 -0.77 3.18
CA LEU A 214 14.33 -0.35 4.19
C LEU A 214 13.72 -1.54 4.93
N PHE A 215 13.56 -2.70 4.29
CA PHE A 215 13.15 -3.93 4.96
C PHE A 215 14.11 -4.30 6.08
N LYS A 216 15.42 -4.20 5.85
CA LYS A 216 16.44 -4.41 6.91
C LYS A 216 16.33 -3.40 8.05
N VAL A 217 15.98 -2.15 7.75
CA VAL A 217 15.79 -1.10 8.78
C VAL A 217 14.55 -1.36 9.63
N VAL A 218 13.44 -1.79 9.00
CA VAL A 218 12.17 -2.01 9.71
C VAL A 218 12.06 -3.40 10.34
N ARG A 219 12.92 -4.35 9.96
CA ARG A 219 13.00 -5.70 10.54
C ARG A 219 14.44 -6.13 10.80
N PRO A 220 15.19 -5.41 11.66
CA PRO A 220 16.57 -5.78 11.99
C PRO A 220 16.68 -7.21 12.55
N GLU A 221 15.64 -7.74 13.21
CA GLU A 221 15.56 -9.11 13.73
C GLU A 221 15.71 -10.20 12.65
N ASP A 222 15.26 -9.91 11.42
CA ASP A 222 15.45 -10.82 10.29
C ASP A 222 16.93 -10.90 9.85
N PHE A 223 17.75 -9.97 10.32
CA PHE A 223 19.19 -9.84 10.04
C PHE A 223 20.07 -10.00 11.29
N GLY A 224 19.50 -10.46 12.42
CA GLY A 224 20.23 -10.68 13.67
C GLY A 224 20.42 -9.44 14.55
N GLY A 225 19.72 -8.34 14.26
CA GLY A 225 19.63 -7.17 15.12
C GLY A 225 18.39 -7.18 16.02
N GLU A 226 18.12 -6.05 16.68
CA GLU A 226 16.97 -5.88 17.56
C GLU A 226 16.08 -4.72 17.11
N LYS A 227 14.77 -4.90 17.29
CA LYS A 227 13.78 -3.86 17.04
C LYS A 227 13.97 -2.69 18.00
N SER A 228 13.86 -1.48 17.47
CA SER A 228 14.02 -0.25 18.24
C SER A 228 12.88 0.75 17.99
N GLN A 229 12.83 1.84 18.76
CA GLN A 229 11.90 2.93 18.47
C GLN A 229 12.14 3.53 17.07
N ALA A 230 13.39 3.57 16.60
CA ALA A 230 13.70 4.07 15.26
C ALA A 230 13.05 3.20 14.16
N THR A 231 13.04 1.89 14.34
CA THR A 231 12.34 0.93 13.46
C THR A 231 10.85 1.26 13.37
N GLU A 232 10.21 1.54 14.50
CA GLU A 232 8.79 1.92 14.54
C GLU A 232 8.52 3.27 13.87
N LEU A 233 9.37 4.27 14.11
CA LEU A 233 9.21 5.61 13.52
C LEU A 233 9.41 5.60 12.00
N VAL A 234 10.39 4.83 11.50
CA VAL A 234 10.57 4.63 10.05
C VAL A 234 9.35 3.93 9.46
N SER A 235 8.80 2.93 10.14
CA SER A 235 7.56 2.26 9.75
C SER A 235 6.38 3.23 9.62
N GLU A 236 6.13 4.04 10.66
CA GLU A 236 5.06 5.06 10.66
C GLU A 236 5.25 6.11 9.55
N PHE A 237 6.49 6.53 9.29
CA PHE A 237 6.81 7.44 8.19
C PHE A 237 6.49 6.80 6.83
N LEU A 238 6.97 5.58 6.56
CA LEU A 238 6.83 4.92 5.26
C LEU A 238 5.39 4.61 4.92
N GLY A 239 4.61 4.08 5.88
CA GLY A 239 3.20 3.80 5.65
C GLY A 239 2.39 5.07 5.38
N THR A 240 2.64 6.13 6.17
CA THR A 240 1.98 7.43 5.95
C THR A 240 2.40 8.05 4.62
N TYR A 241 3.68 7.96 4.25
CA TYR A 241 4.20 8.44 2.98
C TYR A 241 3.50 7.76 1.80
N MET A 242 3.43 6.43 1.77
CA MET A 242 2.79 5.70 0.67
C MET A 242 1.28 5.97 0.60
N LEU A 243 0.61 6.11 1.75
CA LEU A 243 -0.80 6.51 1.82
C LEU A 243 -1.02 7.88 1.17
N VAL A 244 -0.33 8.92 1.65
CA VAL A 244 -0.53 10.31 1.20
C VAL A 244 -0.08 10.51 -0.24
N LEU A 245 0.97 9.82 -0.68
CA LEU A 245 1.41 9.80 -2.07
C LEU A 245 0.28 9.26 -2.95
N THR A 246 -0.32 8.14 -2.55
CA THR A 246 -1.42 7.52 -3.29
C THR A 246 -2.66 8.41 -3.32
N VAL A 247 -2.98 9.13 -2.23
CA VAL A 247 -4.04 10.15 -2.21
C VAL A 247 -3.80 11.20 -3.29
N GLY A 248 -2.64 11.84 -3.28
CA GLY A 248 -2.38 12.95 -4.20
C GLY A 248 -2.30 12.55 -5.66
N LEU A 249 -1.68 11.41 -5.96
CA LEU A 249 -1.61 10.89 -7.33
C LEU A 249 -3.00 10.53 -7.87
N ASN A 250 -3.88 9.94 -7.06
CA ASN A 250 -5.25 9.63 -7.48
C ASN A 250 -6.09 10.89 -7.70
N VAL A 251 -5.99 11.89 -6.81
CA VAL A 251 -6.76 13.13 -6.93
C VAL A 251 -6.31 13.92 -8.16
N LEU A 252 -5.00 14.16 -8.32
CA LEU A 252 -4.47 14.92 -9.45
C LEU A 252 -4.61 14.17 -10.79
N GLY A 253 -4.57 12.84 -10.75
CA GLY A 253 -4.84 11.96 -11.88
C GLY A 253 -6.32 11.79 -12.20
N SER A 254 -7.23 12.37 -11.41
CA SER A 254 -8.68 12.24 -11.58
C SER A 254 -9.16 10.78 -11.66
N SER A 255 -8.56 9.91 -10.85
CA SER A 255 -8.81 8.48 -10.83
C SER A 255 -10.27 8.15 -10.53
N LYS A 256 -10.87 7.26 -11.33
CA LYS A 256 -12.26 6.80 -11.14
C LYS A 256 -12.43 5.85 -9.94
N ALA A 257 -11.33 5.28 -9.45
CA ALA A 257 -11.32 4.35 -8.34
C ALA A 257 -10.46 4.87 -7.17
N ALA A 258 -10.37 6.20 -7.02
CA ALA A 258 -9.50 6.86 -6.04
C ALA A 258 -9.64 6.29 -4.62
N ALA A 259 -10.86 6.20 -4.10
CA ALA A 259 -11.11 5.69 -2.76
C ALA A 259 -10.60 4.25 -2.58
N PHE A 260 -10.81 3.38 -3.57
CA PHE A 260 -10.36 1.98 -3.51
C PHE A 260 -8.84 1.85 -3.66
N SER A 261 -8.22 2.66 -4.51
CA SER A 261 -6.76 2.75 -4.66
C SER A 261 -6.06 3.18 -3.37
N ILE A 262 -6.58 4.23 -2.73
CA ILE A 262 -6.06 4.75 -1.46
C ILE A 262 -6.23 3.71 -0.34
N ALA A 263 -7.40 3.07 -0.27
CA ALA A 263 -7.65 1.99 0.66
C ALA A 263 -6.72 0.78 0.47
N ALA A 264 -6.41 0.42 -0.78
CA ALA A 264 -5.49 -0.66 -1.09
C ALA A 264 -4.04 -0.33 -0.67
N SER A 265 -3.62 0.93 -0.87
CA SER A 265 -2.35 1.42 -0.34
C SER A 265 -2.28 1.31 1.18
N LEU A 266 -3.31 1.78 1.88
CA LEU A 266 -3.38 1.67 3.33
C LEU A 266 -3.36 0.21 3.80
N THR A 267 -4.21 -0.64 3.21
CA THR A 267 -4.34 -2.06 3.58
C THR A 267 -3.02 -2.79 3.45
N SER A 268 -2.33 -2.62 2.33
CA SER A 268 -1.06 -3.31 2.06
C SER A 268 0.05 -2.85 3.01
N MET A 269 0.14 -1.55 3.30
CA MET A 269 1.10 -1.03 4.28
C MET A 269 0.76 -1.44 5.72
N ILE A 270 -0.52 -1.53 6.10
CA ILE A 270 -0.93 -2.06 7.41
C ILE A 270 -0.49 -3.52 7.56
N TYR A 271 -0.70 -4.36 6.55
CA TYR A 271 -0.26 -5.75 6.62
C TYR A 271 1.27 -5.88 6.64
N ALA A 272 2.00 -4.99 5.96
CA ALA A 272 3.46 -5.03 5.94
C ALA A 272 4.08 -4.60 7.29
N LEU A 273 3.46 -3.65 7.99
CA LEU A 273 4.10 -2.91 9.08
C LEU A 273 3.34 -2.96 10.41
N GLY A 274 2.17 -3.61 10.46
CA GLY A 274 1.33 -3.67 11.67
C GLY A 274 2.03 -4.32 12.86
N ASP A 275 2.82 -5.36 12.64
CA ASP A 275 3.63 -5.99 13.69
C ASP A 275 4.96 -5.26 13.96
N VAL A 276 5.31 -4.28 13.14
CA VAL A 276 6.46 -3.39 13.34
C VAL A 276 6.09 -2.20 14.21
N SER A 277 5.13 -1.35 13.84
CA SER A 277 4.81 -0.14 14.63
C SER A 277 3.41 -0.11 15.23
N GLY A 278 2.56 -1.07 14.88
CA GLY A 278 1.10 -0.97 15.03
C GLY A 278 0.42 -0.38 13.79
N ALA A 279 1.19 0.14 12.83
CA ALA A 279 0.72 0.75 11.57
C ALA A 279 -0.40 1.79 11.77
N HIS A 280 -0.17 2.77 12.64
CA HIS A 280 -1.19 3.78 12.95
C HIS A 280 -1.44 4.71 11.76
N PHE A 281 -0.36 5.18 11.13
CA PHE A 281 -0.30 6.04 9.93
C PHE A 281 -1.21 7.28 9.94
N ASN A 282 -1.69 7.65 11.13
CA ASN A 282 -2.73 8.63 11.32
C ASN A 282 -2.68 9.14 12.77
N PRO A 283 -2.47 10.45 12.99
CA PRO A 283 -2.45 11.01 14.32
C PRO A 283 -3.78 10.84 15.08
N ALA A 284 -4.93 10.87 14.40
CA ALA A 284 -6.23 10.62 15.02
C ALA A 284 -6.42 9.16 15.45
N VAL A 285 -5.89 8.20 14.68
CA VAL A 285 -5.86 6.77 15.08
C VAL A 285 -4.91 6.58 16.27
N THR A 286 -3.72 7.19 16.23
CA THR A 286 -2.77 7.16 17.36
C THR A 286 -3.41 7.69 18.63
N MET A 287 -4.13 8.81 18.54
CA MET A 287 -4.85 9.39 19.66
C MET A 287 -6.02 8.51 20.13
N ALA A 288 -6.75 7.85 19.23
CA ALA A 288 -7.80 6.92 19.60
C ALA A 288 -7.27 5.71 20.37
N ILE A 289 -6.16 5.11 19.91
CA ILE A 289 -5.48 4.00 20.58
C ILE A 289 -4.98 4.45 21.96
N PHE A 290 -4.34 5.61 22.05
CA PHE A 290 -3.90 6.19 23.32
C PHE A 290 -5.08 6.42 24.28
N ALA A 291 -6.15 7.09 23.82
CA ALA A 291 -7.33 7.40 24.62
C ALA A 291 -8.13 6.17 25.04
N SER A 292 -8.02 5.05 24.30
CA SER A 292 -8.64 3.78 24.66
C SER A 292 -8.09 3.19 25.97
N GLY A 293 -6.84 3.51 26.33
CA GLY A 293 -6.17 2.95 27.49
C GLY A 293 -5.83 1.45 27.36
N ARG A 294 -6.00 0.85 26.18
CA ARG A 294 -5.76 -0.59 25.95
C ARG A 294 -4.33 -0.93 25.52
N CYS A 295 -3.49 0.06 25.24
CA CYS A 295 -2.10 -0.14 24.81
C CYS A 295 -1.12 0.59 25.75
N PRO A 296 -0.69 -0.04 26.87
CA PRO A 296 0.18 0.60 27.86
C PRO A 296 1.54 1.04 27.32
N GLU A 297 2.03 0.37 26.27
CA GLU A 297 3.30 0.68 25.61
C GLU A 297 3.27 2.03 24.84
N LEU A 298 2.08 2.53 24.51
CA LEU A 298 1.90 3.80 23.82
C LEU A 298 1.87 4.95 24.83
N THR A 299 3.06 5.34 25.31
CA THR A 299 3.21 6.52 26.19
C THR A 299 2.81 7.82 25.47
N PRO A 300 2.47 8.91 26.20
CA PRO A 300 2.17 10.19 25.58
C PRO A 300 3.30 10.72 24.68
N ALA A 301 4.56 10.51 25.09
CA ALA A 301 5.73 10.87 24.30
C ALA A 301 5.80 10.05 23.01
N LYS A 302 5.58 8.73 23.08
CA LYS A 302 5.56 7.85 21.90
C LYS A 302 4.44 8.25 20.94
N ALA A 303 3.23 8.49 21.44
CA ALA A 303 2.10 8.98 20.65
C ALA A 303 2.42 10.31 19.94
N GLY A 304 3.05 11.25 20.65
CA GLY A 304 3.51 12.52 20.06
C GLY A 304 4.56 12.33 18.96
N THR A 305 5.54 11.45 19.17
CA THR A 305 6.56 11.14 18.16
C THR A 305 6.00 10.44 16.93
N TYR A 306 5.03 9.53 17.11
CA TYR A 306 4.31 8.90 16.01
C TYR A 306 3.55 9.96 15.20
N ALA A 307 2.77 10.82 15.86
CA ALA A 307 2.05 11.89 15.18
C ALA A 307 2.98 12.81 14.38
N GLY A 308 4.13 13.20 14.96
CA GLY A 308 5.13 14.02 14.29
C GLY A 308 5.72 13.34 13.04
N VAL A 309 6.11 12.06 13.14
CA VAL A 309 6.71 11.34 12.01
C VAL A 309 5.69 11.02 10.90
N GLN A 310 4.43 10.75 11.28
CA GLN A 310 3.33 10.59 10.33
C GLN A 310 3.11 11.89 9.54
N ILE A 311 3.04 13.04 10.23
CA ILE A 311 2.91 14.35 9.58
C ILE A 311 4.10 14.61 8.64
N ALA A 312 5.33 14.30 9.08
CA ALA A 312 6.52 14.43 8.24
C ALA A 312 6.44 13.55 6.97
N GLY A 313 5.99 12.30 7.12
CA GLY A 313 5.74 11.38 5.99
C GLY A 313 4.68 11.91 5.03
N GLY A 314 3.59 12.47 5.56
CA GLY A 314 2.52 13.08 4.77
C GLY A 314 2.98 14.31 3.99
N ILE A 315 3.77 15.20 4.60
CA ILE A 315 4.34 16.37 3.93
C ILE A 315 5.33 15.93 2.84
N ALA A 316 6.24 15.00 3.14
CA ALA A 316 7.20 14.49 2.17
C ALA A 316 6.48 13.88 0.95
N ALA A 317 5.47 13.05 1.17
CA ALA A 317 4.66 12.47 0.10
C ALA A 317 3.90 13.53 -0.70
N ALA A 318 3.45 14.59 -0.03
CA ALA A 318 2.72 15.66 -0.69
C ALA A 318 3.59 16.50 -1.62
N LEU A 319 4.82 16.79 -1.19
CA LEU A 319 5.83 17.41 -2.04
C LEU A 319 6.22 16.49 -3.20
N THR A 320 6.29 15.17 -2.97
CA THR A 320 6.55 14.19 -4.04
C THR A 320 5.44 14.21 -5.10
N TYR A 321 4.15 14.10 -4.74
CA TYR A 321 3.10 14.13 -5.77
C TYR A 321 3.03 15.50 -6.46
N ALA A 322 3.30 16.60 -5.75
CA ALA A 322 3.31 17.93 -6.34
C ALA A 322 4.44 18.06 -7.36
N PHE A 323 5.63 17.52 -7.05
CA PHE A 323 6.72 17.42 -8.02
C PHE A 323 6.33 16.56 -9.22
N ILE A 324 5.75 15.36 -9.00
CA ILE A 324 5.30 14.47 -10.09
C ILE A 324 4.30 15.18 -11.02
N TYR A 325 3.39 15.96 -10.46
CA TYR A 325 2.39 16.74 -11.19
C TYR A 325 2.82 18.19 -11.48
N GLN A 326 4.14 18.45 -11.58
CA GLN A 326 4.70 19.70 -12.11
C GLN A 326 4.23 20.94 -11.35
N GLY A 327 4.20 20.84 -10.02
CA GLY A 327 3.76 21.89 -9.10
C GLY A 327 2.25 21.96 -8.90
N ARG A 328 1.42 21.15 -9.58
CA ARG A 328 -0.02 21.14 -9.34
C ARG A 328 -0.33 20.54 -7.96
N THR A 329 -1.27 21.17 -7.26
CA THR A 329 -1.76 20.76 -5.94
C THR A 329 -3.28 20.86 -5.88
N PHE A 330 -3.85 20.45 -4.75
CA PHE A 330 -5.27 20.59 -4.44
C PHE A 330 -5.41 20.99 -2.96
N GLY A 331 -6.55 21.58 -2.60
CA GLY A 331 -6.77 22.14 -1.29
C GLY A 331 -7.80 21.40 -0.46
N LEU A 332 -7.72 21.59 0.86
CA LEU A 332 -8.77 21.20 1.81
C LEU A 332 -9.94 22.17 1.77
N GLY A 333 -11.09 21.69 2.24
CA GLY A 333 -12.31 22.46 2.46
C GLY A 333 -13.52 21.87 1.76
N PRO A 334 -14.65 22.60 1.81
CA PRO A 334 -15.89 22.13 1.19
C PRO A 334 -15.73 21.95 -0.32
N VAL A 335 -16.21 20.81 -0.82
CA VAL A 335 -16.22 20.46 -2.24
C VAL A 335 -17.59 20.81 -2.84
N GLY A 336 -17.59 21.39 -4.05
CA GLY A 336 -18.80 21.81 -4.74
C GLY A 336 -19.57 22.87 -3.95
N THR A 337 -20.86 22.63 -3.71
CA THR A 337 -21.76 23.53 -2.95
C THR A 337 -21.83 23.19 -1.46
N SER A 338 -20.97 22.30 -0.97
CA SER A 338 -20.94 21.88 0.43
C SER A 338 -20.54 23.02 1.37
N THR A 339 -20.88 22.89 2.65
CA THR A 339 -20.56 23.88 3.69
C THR A 339 -19.51 23.33 4.67
N TRP A 340 -18.88 24.21 5.44
CA TRP A 340 -17.99 23.79 6.53
C TRP A 340 -18.70 22.96 7.61
N ALA A 341 -20.00 23.15 7.81
CA ALA A 341 -20.79 22.29 8.70
C ALA A 341 -20.88 20.86 8.15
N ALA A 342 -21.13 20.71 6.83
CA ALA A 342 -21.12 19.40 6.18
C ALA A 342 -19.74 18.73 6.24
N VAL A 343 -18.65 19.49 6.01
CA VAL A 343 -17.27 19.02 6.19
C VAL A 343 -17.01 18.54 7.61
N SER A 344 -17.48 19.30 8.61
CA SER A 344 -17.29 18.97 10.02
C SER A 344 -17.95 17.64 10.39
N VAL A 345 -19.21 17.44 9.99
CA VAL A 345 -19.91 16.17 10.21
C VAL A 345 -19.22 15.03 9.50
N ALA A 346 -18.85 15.22 8.23
CA ALA A 346 -18.21 14.20 7.41
C ALA A 346 -16.88 13.72 8.02
N GLU A 347 -15.96 14.64 8.32
CA GLU A 347 -14.63 14.29 8.84
C GLU A 347 -14.71 13.71 10.25
N ILE A 348 -15.60 14.21 11.13
CA ILE A 348 -15.79 13.62 12.47
C ILE A 348 -16.31 12.18 12.36
N VAL A 349 -17.39 11.96 11.60
CA VAL A 349 -18.07 10.66 11.54
C VAL A 349 -17.20 9.59 10.90
N PHE A 350 -16.53 9.89 9.78
CA PHE A 350 -15.75 8.86 9.09
C PHE A 350 -14.36 8.66 9.72
N THR A 351 -13.81 9.65 10.43
CA THR A 351 -12.63 9.42 11.27
C THR A 351 -13.01 8.57 12.48
N PHE A 352 -14.18 8.81 13.07
CA PHE A 352 -14.75 7.94 14.10
C PHE A 352 -14.87 6.50 13.60
N VAL A 353 -15.44 6.27 12.40
CA VAL A 353 -15.57 4.92 11.83
C VAL A 353 -14.20 4.25 11.70
N LEU A 354 -13.22 4.93 11.10
CA LEU A 354 -11.86 4.42 10.94
C LEU A 354 -11.23 4.07 12.29
N ALA A 355 -11.22 5.01 13.24
CA ALA A 355 -10.60 4.83 14.55
C ALA A 355 -11.31 3.75 15.39
N TYR A 356 -12.65 3.71 15.36
CA TYR A 356 -13.44 2.72 16.08
C TYR A 356 -13.19 1.31 15.55
N VAL A 357 -13.10 1.18 14.23
CA VAL A 357 -12.75 -0.10 13.58
C VAL A 357 -11.34 -0.52 13.95
N VAL A 358 -10.34 0.37 13.90
CA VAL A 358 -8.98 0.05 14.35
C VAL A 358 -8.99 -0.50 15.78
N LEU A 359 -9.65 0.19 16.71
CA LEU A 359 -9.77 -0.28 18.09
C LEU A 359 -10.46 -1.66 18.17
N SER A 360 -11.50 -1.87 17.37
CA SER A 360 -12.28 -3.11 17.39
C SER A 360 -11.54 -4.31 16.77
N VAL A 361 -10.81 -4.15 15.68
CA VAL A 361 -10.24 -5.29 14.94
C VAL A 361 -8.75 -5.51 15.18
N ALA A 362 -8.04 -4.50 15.68
CA ALA A 362 -6.59 -4.57 15.93
C ALA A 362 -6.22 -4.48 17.42
N VAL A 363 -7.00 -3.80 18.26
CA VAL A 363 -6.68 -3.58 19.68
C VAL A 363 -7.50 -4.48 20.62
N SER A 364 -8.79 -4.67 20.35
CA SER A 364 -9.67 -5.52 21.16
C SER A 364 -9.29 -6.99 21.03
N GLU A 365 -9.06 -7.68 22.15
CA GLU A 365 -8.84 -9.14 22.15
C GLU A 365 -10.12 -9.95 21.88
N ARG A 366 -11.31 -9.36 22.10
CA ARG A 366 -12.60 -10.05 21.85
C ARG A 366 -12.97 -10.12 20.37
N THR A 367 -12.67 -9.05 19.64
CA THR A 367 -13.11 -8.84 18.24
C THR A 367 -11.94 -8.77 17.26
N LYS A 368 -10.73 -9.12 17.74
CA LYS A 368 -9.50 -9.15 16.96
C LYS A 368 -9.69 -9.97 15.70
N ALA A 369 -9.42 -9.35 14.55
CA ALA A 369 -9.57 -10.02 13.26
C ALA A 369 -8.19 -10.38 12.70
N SER A 370 -7.53 -11.39 13.26
CA SER A 370 -6.10 -11.72 13.05
C SER A 370 -5.63 -11.78 11.59
N HIS A 371 -6.52 -12.07 10.64
CA HIS A 371 -6.19 -12.12 9.21
C HIS A 371 -6.95 -11.10 8.34
N LEU A 372 -7.92 -10.38 8.91
CA LEU A 372 -8.75 -9.43 8.16
C LEU A 372 -8.59 -7.98 8.62
N PHE A 373 -7.86 -7.72 9.72
CA PHE A 373 -7.74 -6.39 10.32
C PHE A 373 -7.35 -5.31 9.31
N GLY A 374 -6.32 -5.55 8.48
CA GLY A 374 -5.87 -4.58 7.47
C GLY A 374 -6.92 -4.30 6.41
N LEU A 375 -7.63 -5.34 5.94
CA LEU A 375 -8.70 -5.19 4.95
C LEU A 375 -9.88 -4.42 5.53
N VAL A 376 -10.29 -4.70 6.77
CA VAL A 376 -11.42 -4.04 7.42
C VAL A 376 -11.09 -2.57 7.72
N ILE A 377 -9.87 -2.28 8.17
CA ILE A 377 -9.39 -0.90 8.37
C ILE A 377 -9.33 -0.15 7.03
N GLY A 378 -8.72 -0.73 6.00
CA GLY A 378 -8.67 -0.12 4.67
C GLY A 378 -10.06 0.09 4.05
N SER A 379 -11.00 -0.83 4.29
CA SER A 379 -12.39 -0.70 3.82
C SER A 379 -13.10 0.53 4.39
N CYS A 380 -12.71 1.01 5.57
CA CYS A 380 -13.22 2.27 6.11
C CYS A 380 -12.85 3.46 5.22
N VAL A 381 -11.66 3.46 4.60
CA VAL A 381 -11.23 4.50 3.65
C VAL A 381 -11.99 4.38 2.33
N THR A 382 -12.30 3.17 1.86
CA THR A 382 -13.20 2.98 0.71
C THR A 382 -14.58 3.59 1.00
N VAL A 383 -15.16 3.27 2.15
CA VAL A 383 -16.48 3.75 2.57
C VAL A 383 -16.48 5.27 2.74
N GLY A 384 -15.50 5.84 3.44
CA GLY A 384 -15.38 7.29 3.60
C GLY A 384 -15.12 8.02 2.28
N GLY A 385 -14.17 7.55 1.47
CA GLY A 385 -13.84 8.16 0.20
C GLY A 385 -15.02 8.25 -0.76
N PHE A 386 -15.84 7.20 -0.86
CA PHE A 386 -17.05 7.23 -1.69
C PHE A 386 -18.21 8.00 -1.06
N ALA A 387 -18.39 7.93 0.26
CA ALA A 387 -19.52 8.57 0.93
C ALA A 387 -19.36 10.09 1.06
N ILE A 388 -18.14 10.57 1.35
CA ILE A 388 -17.90 11.98 1.70
C ILE A 388 -16.81 12.67 0.88
N GLY A 389 -16.16 11.98 -0.08
CA GLY A 389 -15.13 12.59 -0.93
C GLY A 389 -15.65 13.83 -1.70
N GLY A 390 -16.91 13.80 -2.13
CA GLY A 390 -17.58 14.95 -2.77
C GLY A 390 -18.05 16.06 -1.82
N ILE A 391 -17.82 15.92 -0.51
CA ILE A 391 -18.21 16.90 0.52
C ILE A 391 -16.97 17.57 1.12
N SER A 392 -16.03 16.79 1.65
CA SER A 392 -14.84 17.27 2.37
C SER A 392 -13.52 16.90 1.72
N GLY A 393 -13.55 16.07 0.68
CA GLY A 393 -12.36 15.38 0.16
C GLY A 393 -12.02 14.07 0.91
N GLY A 394 -12.65 13.80 2.05
CA GLY A 394 -12.49 12.56 2.82
C GLY A 394 -11.06 12.36 3.35
N SER A 395 -10.54 13.31 4.12
CA SER A 395 -9.15 13.28 4.61
C SER A 395 -8.95 12.22 5.70
N LEU A 396 -9.81 12.23 6.72
CA LEU A 396 -9.90 11.25 7.80
C LEU A 396 -8.62 11.06 8.62
N ASN A 397 -7.64 11.93 8.43
CA ASN A 397 -6.26 11.72 8.85
C ASN A 397 -5.51 13.06 8.90
N PRO A 398 -5.06 13.50 10.09
CA PRO A 398 -4.29 14.73 10.20
C PRO A 398 -3.01 14.73 9.36
N ALA A 399 -2.32 13.60 9.18
CA ALA A 399 -1.14 13.55 8.32
C ALA A 399 -1.47 13.77 6.82
N VAL A 400 -2.63 13.30 6.36
CA VAL A 400 -3.15 13.60 5.02
C VAL A 400 -3.50 15.09 4.93
N SER A 401 -4.23 15.63 5.91
CA SER A 401 -4.60 17.04 6.00
C SER A 401 -3.38 17.97 5.96
N PHE A 402 -2.37 17.72 6.80
CA PHE A 402 -1.13 18.48 6.84
C PHE A 402 -0.35 18.38 5.53
N GLY A 403 -0.26 17.18 4.93
CA GLY A 403 0.40 17.00 3.64
C GLY A 403 -0.26 17.82 2.53
N ILE A 404 -1.58 17.70 2.37
CA ILE A 404 -2.36 18.47 1.38
C ILE A 404 -2.16 19.96 1.58
N ALA A 405 -2.31 20.45 2.81
CA ALA A 405 -2.19 21.88 3.09
C ALA A 405 -0.76 22.40 2.85
N ALA A 406 0.27 21.65 3.24
CA ALA A 406 1.67 22.03 3.04
C ALA A 406 2.02 22.15 1.56
N ALA A 407 1.64 21.18 0.73
CA ALA A 407 1.84 21.28 -0.71
C ALA A 407 1.03 22.44 -1.29
N ASN A 408 -0.24 22.61 -0.88
CA ASN A 408 -1.12 23.61 -1.46
C ASN A 408 -0.70 25.06 -1.15
N VAL A 409 0.08 25.31 -0.10
CA VAL A 409 0.71 26.63 0.15
C VAL A 409 1.55 27.10 -1.04
N LEU A 410 2.19 26.17 -1.76
CA LEU A 410 2.98 26.47 -2.97
C LEU A 410 2.15 27.18 -4.06
N ASN A 411 0.82 26.98 -4.05
CA ASN A 411 -0.13 27.57 -4.99
C ASN A 411 -1.11 28.55 -4.32
N GLY A 412 -0.71 29.18 -3.21
CA GLY A 412 -1.53 30.18 -2.51
C GLY A 412 -2.63 29.60 -1.62
N GLY A 413 -2.59 28.29 -1.35
CA GLY A 413 -3.47 27.62 -0.40
C GLY A 413 -3.25 28.04 1.05
N LEU A 414 -4.29 27.88 1.88
CA LEU A 414 -4.24 28.25 3.30
C LEU A 414 -3.88 27.03 4.16
N PHE A 415 -2.73 27.10 4.85
CA PHE A 415 -2.28 26.04 5.76
C PHE A 415 -3.23 25.81 6.94
N PHE A 416 -3.86 26.88 7.46
CA PHE A 416 -4.77 26.82 8.61
C PHE A 416 -5.93 25.82 8.44
N LYS A 417 -6.31 25.49 7.20
CA LYS A 417 -7.33 24.47 6.93
C LYS A 417 -6.93 23.09 7.44
N ALA A 418 -5.64 22.74 7.46
CA ALA A 418 -5.19 21.49 8.07
C ALA A 418 -5.47 21.45 9.57
N LEU A 419 -5.38 22.59 10.26
CA LEU A 419 -5.67 22.66 11.69
C LEU A 419 -7.16 22.45 11.97
N ILE A 420 -8.03 23.01 11.13
CA ILE A 420 -9.49 22.77 11.22
C ILE A 420 -9.77 21.27 11.06
N TYR A 421 -9.26 20.64 10.00
CA TYR A 421 -9.45 19.21 9.77
C TYR A 421 -8.87 18.37 10.92
N THR A 422 -7.68 18.72 11.40
CA THR A 422 -7.05 17.99 12.51
C THR A 422 -7.91 18.00 13.76
N VAL A 423 -8.53 19.14 14.11
CA VAL A 423 -9.45 19.19 15.26
C VAL A 423 -10.65 18.27 15.03
N LEU A 424 -11.26 18.30 13.84
CA LEU A 424 -12.41 17.46 13.49
C LEU A 424 -12.06 15.96 13.54
N GLU A 425 -10.93 15.59 12.95
CA GLU A 425 -10.42 14.22 12.89
C GLU A 425 -10.07 13.70 14.31
N LEU A 426 -9.43 14.53 15.15
CA LEU A 426 -9.14 14.20 16.55
C LEU A 426 -10.42 14.03 17.37
N VAL A 427 -11.44 14.87 17.16
CA VAL A 427 -12.76 14.70 17.80
C VAL A 427 -13.37 13.36 17.42
N GLY A 428 -13.33 12.98 16.14
CA GLY A 428 -13.77 11.67 15.67
C GLY A 428 -13.02 10.51 16.33
N GLY A 429 -11.69 10.59 16.39
CA GLY A 429 -10.83 9.57 17.02
C GLY A 429 -11.06 9.42 18.53
N VAL A 430 -11.19 10.53 19.27
CA VAL A 430 -11.47 10.49 20.71
C VAL A 430 -12.89 9.98 21.00
N ALA A 431 -13.88 10.40 20.20
CA ALA A 431 -15.23 9.87 20.28
C ALA A 431 -15.25 8.35 20.04
N ALA A 432 -14.46 7.85 19.08
CA ALA A 432 -14.32 6.42 18.82
C ALA A 432 -13.77 5.68 20.03
N ALA A 433 -12.73 6.20 20.68
CA ALA A 433 -12.19 5.62 21.91
C ALA A 433 -13.23 5.60 23.05
N GLY A 434 -14.01 6.67 23.20
CA GLY A 434 -15.10 6.74 24.18
C GLY A 434 -16.16 5.67 23.94
N ILE A 435 -16.72 5.59 22.74
CA ILE A 435 -17.72 4.57 22.39
C ILE A 435 -17.13 3.16 22.47
N PHE A 436 -15.90 2.96 22.02
CA PHE A 436 -15.21 1.68 22.13
C PHE A 436 -15.10 1.21 23.59
N LYS A 437 -14.79 2.10 24.53
CA LYS A 437 -14.78 1.75 25.96
C LYS A 437 -16.13 1.25 26.45
N PHE A 438 -17.24 1.86 26.01
CA PHE A 438 -18.60 1.44 26.37
C PHE A 438 -19.03 0.14 25.68
N THR A 439 -18.73 -0.04 24.39
CA THR A 439 -19.16 -1.23 23.63
C THR A 439 -18.27 -2.45 23.88
N HIS A 440 -17.02 -2.21 24.25
CA HIS A 440 -16.03 -3.23 24.60
C HIS A 440 -15.60 -3.06 26.07
N GLU A 441 -16.57 -2.78 26.94
CA GLU A 441 -16.41 -2.95 28.38
C GLU A 441 -15.94 -4.38 28.63
N ALA A 442 -14.67 -4.50 28.99
CA ALA A 442 -14.05 -5.75 29.37
C ALA A 442 -13.18 -5.44 30.58
N GLN A 443 -13.70 -5.86 31.74
CA GLN A 443 -12.98 -6.19 32.97
C GLN A 443 -11.94 -5.16 33.47
N ASP A 444 -12.41 -4.12 34.15
CA ASP A 444 -11.87 -3.81 35.49
C ASP A 444 -12.50 -4.75 36.56
N ALA A 445 -13.54 -5.51 36.18
CA ALA A 445 -14.31 -6.41 37.04
C ALA A 445 -13.79 -7.85 37.14
N GLU A 446 -12.64 -8.22 36.57
CA GLU A 446 -11.96 -9.46 37.01
C GLU A 446 -11.20 -9.27 38.34
N ALA A 447 -11.13 -8.03 38.83
CA ALA A 447 -10.86 -7.70 40.24
C ALA A 447 -12.14 -7.58 41.10
N ILE A 448 -13.32 -7.74 40.52
CA ILE A 448 -14.62 -7.66 41.23
C ILE A 448 -15.50 -8.86 40.83
N GLY A 449 -15.08 -10.04 41.29
CA GLY A 449 -15.95 -11.19 41.58
C GLY A 449 -16.59 -11.93 40.41
N LEU A 450 -16.04 -13.10 40.06
CA LEU A 450 -16.88 -14.27 39.79
C LEU A 450 -16.12 -15.59 40.04
N GLN A 451 -16.21 -16.04 41.28
CA GLN A 451 -15.81 -17.37 41.75
C GLN A 451 -16.95 -18.41 41.58
N VAL A 452 -17.85 -18.28 40.60
CA VAL A 452 -19.17 -18.97 40.65
C VAL A 452 -19.52 -19.86 39.44
N TRP A 453 -18.58 -20.30 38.61
CA TRP A 453 -18.91 -21.23 37.50
C TRP A 453 -18.03 -22.49 37.39
N LEU A 454 -17.53 -22.99 38.52
CA LEU A 454 -16.87 -24.32 38.59
C LEU A 454 -17.69 -25.41 39.29
N GLU A 455 -19.00 -25.23 39.52
CA GLU A 455 -19.86 -26.28 40.10
C GLU A 455 -21.25 -26.39 39.45
N ARG A 456 -21.33 -26.59 38.12
CA ARG A 456 -22.49 -27.21 37.47
C ARG A 456 -22.13 -28.05 36.26
#